data_AF-A0A973AUM3-F1
#
_entry.id   AF-A0A973AUM3-F1
#
_cell.length_a   1.000
_cell.length_b   1.000
_cell.length_c   1.000
_cell.angle_alpha   90.00
_cell.angle_beta   90.00
_cell.angle_gamma   90.00
#
_symmetry.space_group_name_H-M   'P 1'
#
loop_
_entity.id
_entity.type
_entity.pdbx_description
1 polymer ?
#
loop_
_entity_poly.entity_id
_entity_poly.type
_entity_poly.pdbx_seq_one_letter_code
_entity_poly.pdbx_strand_id
1 'polypeptide(L)'
;ALNKLKLKNEGSRNLESIAWVTHRLSPGETLSKEAGEILGIELSKKLLGTYFTSIELDIEPLTKAESWLEPFLKGIRKNLSSSFKLRLAVPVLSPKTVSGHFWSLQDGAQAINWVDGLDVMVYDSGLKSQKEYSELFKNVFFFVMELVKQSPEKNIILGLPTYDDRTRLHDKEYENLETVLTTLKPFTPFQLKYYCSGQIRFAYYAGWTLSQKDRSQHQQLEEWTNEICKKSL
;
A
#
# COMPACT_ATOMS: atom_id res chain seq x y z
N ALA A 1 32.59 -0.74 8.26
CA ALA A 1 32.38 0.00 9.52
C ALA A 1 30.98 0.63 9.49
N LEU A 2 30.01 -0.01 10.14
CA LEU A 2 28.64 0.51 10.28
C LEU A 2 28.63 1.48 11.46
N ASN A 3 28.58 2.78 11.16
CA ASN A 3 28.42 3.81 12.16
C ASN A 3 27.08 3.61 12.87
N LYS A 4 27.15 3.28 14.18
CA LYS A 4 26.02 3.27 15.09
C LYS A 4 25.46 4.70 15.20
N LEU A 5 24.48 5.03 14.37
CA LEU A 5 23.60 6.18 14.59
C LEU A 5 22.87 5.93 15.91
N LYS A 6 23.34 6.59 16.98
CA LYS A 6 22.58 6.74 18.23
C LYS A 6 21.37 7.63 17.91
N LEU A 7 20.26 7.01 17.53
CA LEU A 7 18.96 7.68 17.53
C LEU A 7 18.65 8.07 18.98
N LYS A 8 18.48 9.36 19.22
CA LYS A 8 18.03 9.88 20.51
C LYS A 8 16.62 9.35 20.78
N ASN A 9 16.42 8.82 21.98
CA ASN A 9 15.14 8.37 22.52
C ASN A 9 14.18 9.57 22.65
N GLU A 10 13.49 9.92 21.58
CA GLU A 10 12.21 10.61 21.64
C GLU A 10 11.14 9.52 21.73
N GLY A 11 10.55 9.35 22.92
CA GLY A 11 9.41 8.48 23.26
C GLY A 11 9.29 7.19 22.44
N SER A 12 9.74 6.05 23.00
CA SER A 12 9.80 4.72 22.37
C SER A 12 8.79 4.49 21.24
N ARG A 13 9.12 4.96 20.03
CA ARG A 13 8.38 4.55 18.83
C ARG A 13 8.76 3.08 18.66
N ASN A 14 7.77 2.19 18.73
CA ASN A 14 7.96 0.79 18.35
C ASN A 14 8.33 0.77 16.87
N LEU A 15 9.62 0.86 16.58
CA LEU A 15 10.14 0.79 15.22
C LEU A 15 10.02 -0.66 14.76
N GLU A 16 9.18 -0.88 13.75
CA GLU A 16 9.06 -2.17 13.09
C GLU A 16 10.15 -2.29 12.02
N SER A 17 10.82 -3.45 11.98
CA SER A 17 11.79 -3.74 10.91
C SER A 17 11.10 -4.55 9.82
N ILE A 18 10.98 -3.95 8.63
CA ILE A 18 10.28 -4.52 7.48
C ILE A 18 11.32 -4.95 6.43
N ALA A 19 11.23 -6.20 5.97
CA ALA A 19 11.96 -6.64 4.78
C ALA A 19 11.19 -6.17 3.53
N TRP A 20 11.74 -5.22 2.78
CA TRP A 20 11.15 -4.84 1.50
C TRP A 20 11.75 -5.71 0.39
N VAL A 21 10.91 -6.49 -0.28
CA VAL A 21 11.34 -7.44 -1.33
C VAL A 21 10.68 -7.04 -2.63
N THR A 22 11.52 -6.67 -3.60
CA THR A 22 11.08 -6.24 -4.92
C THR A 22 11.52 -7.21 -6.01
N HIS A 23 10.71 -7.31 -7.06
CA HIS A 23 11.10 -8.01 -8.29
C HIS A 23 10.46 -7.35 -9.52
N ARG A 24 11.16 -7.36 -10.65
CA ARG A 24 10.69 -6.82 -11.93
C ARG A 24 10.60 -7.95 -12.96
N LEU A 25 9.38 -8.41 -13.25
CA LEU A 25 9.10 -9.35 -14.33
C LEU A 25 9.17 -8.65 -15.69
N SER A 26 9.66 -9.35 -16.69
CA SER A 26 9.61 -8.87 -18.07
C SER A 26 8.17 -8.87 -18.60
N PRO A 27 7.81 -8.03 -19.58
CA PRO A 27 6.48 -8.07 -20.19
C PRO A 27 6.13 -9.48 -20.71
N GLY A 28 5.01 -10.03 -20.24
CA GLY A 28 4.55 -11.38 -20.61
C GLY A 28 5.21 -12.53 -19.83
N GLU A 29 6.19 -12.24 -18.97
CA GLU A 29 6.78 -13.23 -18.09
C GLU A 29 5.77 -13.65 -17.01
N THR A 30 5.66 -14.95 -16.78
CA THR A 30 4.78 -15.52 -15.76
C THR A 30 5.43 -16.77 -15.18
N LEU A 31 4.97 -17.17 -13.99
CA LEU A 31 5.44 -18.36 -13.30
C LEU A 31 4.35 -19.44 -13.30
N SER A 32 4.77 -20.70 -13.22
CA SER A 32 3.85 -21.77 -12.84
C SER A 32 3.50 -21.66 -11.36
N LYS A 33 2.40 -22.32 -10.93
CA LYS A 33 1.99 -22.36 -9.52
C LYS A 33 3.06 -23.02 -8.64
N GLU A 34 3.66 -24.10 -9.14
CA GLU A 34 4.72 -24.85 -8.48
C GLU A 34 5.98 -24.01 -8.33
N ALA A 35 6.38 -23.28 -9.38
CA ALA A 35 7.50 -22.36 -9.33
C ALA A 35 7.26 -21.23 -8.32
N GLY A 36 6.05 -20.64 -8.30
CA GLY A 36 5.64 -19.66 -7.30
C GLY A 36 5.77 -20.20 -5.88
N GLU A 37 5.23 -21.38 -5.60
CA GLU A 37 5.32 -22.00 -4.27
C GLU A 37 6.77 -22.25 -3.82
N ILE A 38 7.60 -22.80 -4.71
CA ILE A 38 9.03 -23.05 -4.43
C ILE A 38 9.73 -21.73 -4.09
N LEU A 39 9.53 -20.68 -4.89
CA LEU A 39 10.13 -19.37 -4.63
C LEU A 39 9.70 -18.78 -3.29
N GLY A 40 8.42 -18.93 -2.93
CA GLY A 40 7.91 -18.45 -1.65
C GLY A 40 8.55 -19.18 -0.47
N ILE A 41 8.72 -20.49 -0.58
CA ILE A 41 9.42 -21.30 0.43
C ILE A 41 10.87 -20.86 0.57
N GLU A 42 11.60 -20.69 -0.53
CA GLU A 42 12.99 -20.25 -0.49
C GLU A 42 13.15 -18.83 0.09
N LEU A 43 12.22 -17.92 -0.21
CA LEU A 43 12.20 -16.60 0.39
C LEU A 43 11.97 -16.67 1.90
N SER A 44 11.01 -17.47 2.37
CA SER A 44 10.76 -17.61 3.82
C SER A 44 11.97 -18.15 4.57
N LYS A 45 12.70 -19.11 3.99
CA LYS A 45 13.96 -19.63 4.57
C LYS A 45 15.02 -18.55 4.71
N LYS A 46 15.10 -17.60 3.77
CA LYS A 46 16.05 -16.47 3.84
C LYS A 46 15.67 -15.45 4.92
N LEU A 47 14.38 -15.34 5.26
CA LEU A 47 13.89 -14.44 6.31
C LEU A 47 14.05 -15.06 7.71
N LEU A 48 14.15 -16.38 7.82
CA LEU A 48 14.43 -17.05 9.10
C LEU A 48 15.75 -16.57 9.69
N GLY A 49 15.74 -16.27 11.00
CA GLY A 49 16.92 -15.80 11.72
C GLY A 49 17.33 -14.36 11.42
N THR A 50 16.56 -13.63 10.61
CA THR A 50 16.71 -12.18 10.45
C THR A 50 16.03 -11.44 11.61
N TYR A 51 16.28 -10.13 11.73
CA TYR A 51 15.63 -9.26 12.72
C TYR A 51 14.31 -8.67 12.21
N PHE A 52 13.91 -8.96 10.97
CA PHE A 52 12.68 -8.45 10.40
C PHE A 52 11.47 -9.12 11.07
N THR A 53 10.41 -8.34 11.27
CA THR A 53 9.15 -8.80 11.85
C THR A 53 8.03 -8.83 10.82
N SER A 54 8.30 -8.30 9.63
CA SER A 54 7.37 -8.27 8.51
C SER A 54 8.09 -8.22 7.17
N ILE A 55 7.33 -8.52 6.12
CA ILE A 55 7.73 -8.39 4.73
C ILE A 55 6.69 -7.59 3.97
N GLU A 56 7.17 -6.69 3.13
CA GLU A 56 6.39 -5.98 2.12
C GLU A 56 6.89 -6.43 0.75
N LEU A 57 5.97 -7.00 -0.04
CA LEU A 57 6.26 -7.47 -1.38
C LEU A 57 5.88 -6.42 -2.41
N ASP A 58 6.84 -5.99 -3.22
CA ASP A 58 6.63 -5.07 -4.34
C ASP A 58 7.08 -5.74 -5.65
N ILE A 59 6.22 -6.63 -6.15
CA ILE A 59 6.47 -7.39 -7.37
C ILE A 59 5.74 -6.70 -8.51
N GLU A 60 6.48 -6.36 -9.56
CA GLU A 60 5.94 -5.60 -10.69
C GLU A 60 6.46 -6.14 -12.04
N PRO A 61 5.73 -5.94 -13.15
CA PRO A 61 4.32 -5.62 -13.18
C PRO A 61 3.50 -6.83 -12.73
N LEU A 62 2.53 -6.61 -11.85
CA LEU A 62 1.42 -7.53 -11.70
C LEU A 62 0.22 -6.87 -12.37
N THR A 63 -0.26 -7.47 -13.45
CA THR A 63 -1.41 -6.90 -14.19
C THR A 63 -2.76 -7.33 -13.60
N LYS A 64 -2.75 -8.35 -12.73
CA LYS A 64 -3.89 -8.95 -12.03
C LYS A 64 -3.39 -9.83 -10.89
N ALA A 65 -4.32 -10.47 -10.15
CA ALA A 65 -3.99 -11.54 -9.22
C ALA A 65 -3.55 -12.80 -9.99
N GLU A 66 -2.27 -12.85 -10.38
CA GLU A 66 -1.71 -13.95 -11.16
C GLU A 66 -1.88 -15.30 -10.46
N SER A 67 -2.11 -16.36 -11.23
CA SER A 67 -2.45 -17.67 -10.67
C SER A 67 -1.36 -18.30 -9.80
N TRP A 68 -0.11 -17.88 -9.96
CA TRP A 68 1.06 -18.29 -9.17
C TRP A 68 1.21 -17.50 -7.86
N LEU A 69 0.56 -16.33 -7.75
CA LEU A 69 0.74 -15.41 -6.63
C LEU A 69 0.26 -16.01 -5.31
N GLU A 70 -0.90 -16.67 -5.31
CA GLU A 70 -1.41 -17.37 -4.12
C GLU A 70 -0.46 -18.50 -3.65
N PRO A 71 -0.03 -19.45 -4.51
CA PRO A 71 0.99 -20.42 -4.13
C PRO A 71 2.27 -19.81 -3.59
N PHE A 72 2.76 -18.72 -4.20
CA PHE A 72 3.93 -17.99 -3.73
C PHE A 72 3.74 -17.42 -2.31
N LEU A 73 2.65 -16.69 -2.07
CA LEU A 73 2.33 -16.11 -0.76
C LEU A 73 2.14 -17.19 0.31
N LYS A 74 1.46 -18.31 -0.03
CA LYS A 74 1.34 -19.47 0.86
C LYS A 74 2.70 -20.12 1.14
N GLY A 75 3.57 -20.20 0.13
CA GLY A 75 4.95 -20.68 0.28
C GLY A 75 5.73 -19.84 1.28
N ILE A 76 5.61 -18.51 1.24
CA ILE A 76 6.24 -17.60 2.22
C ILE A 76 5.76 -17.91 3.64
N ARG A 77 4.47 -18.20 3.82
CA ARG A 77 3.89 -18.48 5.13
C ARG A 77 4.35 -19.79 5.77
N LYS A 78 4.83 -20.77 4.99
CA LYS A 78 5.13 -22.12 5.51
C LYS A 78 6.16 -22.13 6.63
N ASN A 79 7.16 -21.25 6.60
CA ASN A 79 8.24 -21.24 7.58
C ASN A 79 8.19 -20.04 8.55
N LEU A 80 7.35 -19.04 8.29
CA LEU A 80 7.28 -17.84 9.12
C LEU A 80 6.21 -18.00 10.21
N SER A 81 6.43 -17.37 11.36
CA SER A 81 5.43 -17.36 12.43
C SER A 81 4.16 -16.63 11.99
N SER A 82 3.02 -16.96 12.59
CA SER A 82 1.77 -16.21 12.40
C SER A 82 1.86 -14.75 12.87
N SER A 83 2.83 -14.42 13.71
CA SER A 83 3.13 -13.05 14.13
C SER A 83 3.91 -12.25 13.08
N PHE A 84 4.64 -12.91 12.17
CA PHE A 84 5.38 -12.24 11.11
C PHE A 84 4.39 -11.67 10.08
N LYS A 85 4.43 -10.36 9.80
CA LYS A 85 3.42 -9.76 8.90
C LYS A 85 3.79 -9.90 7.43
N LEU A 86 2.84 -10.31 6.60
CA LEU A 86 2.99 -10.37 5.13
C LEU A 86 2.10 -9.31 4.50
N ARG A 87 2.70 -8.36 3.80
CA ARG A 87 2.01 -7.33 3.03
C ARG A 87 2.36 -7.44 1.55
N LEU A 88 1.43 -7.01 0.71
CA LEU A 88 1.60 -6.99 -0.74
C LEU A 88 1.23 -5.61 -1.26
N ALA A 89 2.19 -4.95 -1.91
CA ALA A 89 1.96 -3.80 -2.73
C ALA A 89 1.24 -4.21 -4.02
N VAL A 90 0.15 -3.52 -4.33
CA VAL A 90 -0.68 -3.76 -5.52
C VAL A 90 -0.88 -2.46 -6.28
N PRO A 91 -1.00 -2.52 -7.61
CA PRO A 91 -1.40 -1.36 -8.39
C PRO A 91 -2.74 -0.80 -7.92
N VAL A 92 -3.07 0.41 -8.36
CA VAL A 92 -4.35 1.02 -8.02
C VAL A 92 -5.53 0.13 -8.42
N LEU A 93 -6.53 0.07 -7.55
CA LEU A 93 -7.73 -0.75 -7.72
C LEU A 93 -8.82 0.06 -8.42
N SER A 94 -9.49 -0.51 -9.41
CA SER A 94 -10.55 0.20 -10.13
C SER A 94 -11.65 -0.74 -10.62
N PRO A 95 -12.93 -0.28 -10.64
CA PRO A 95 -14.01 -1.01 -11.29
C PRO A 95 -13.87 -1.03 -12.82
N LYS A 96 -13.12 -0.07 -13.39
CA LYS A 96 -12.77 -0.03 -14.81
C LYS A 96 -11.35 -0.53 -14.97
N THR A 97 -11.17 -1.61 -15.71
CA THR A 97 -9.85 -2.08 -16.13
C THR A 97 -9.28 -1.08 -17.14
N VAL A 98 -8.37 -0.22 -16.68
CA VAL A 98 -7.49 0.55 -17.57
C VAL A 98 -6.32 -0.37 -17.91
N SER A 99 -6.18 -0.71 -19.19
CA SER A 99 -5.29 -1.78 -19.67
C SER A 99 -3.88 -1.68 -19.09
N GLY A 100 -3.51 -2.68 -18.28
CA GLY A 100 -2.14 -2.93 -17.82
C GLY A 100 -1.67 -2.10 -16.61
N HIS A 101 -2.48 -1.18 -16.10
CA HIS A 101 -2.07 -0.29 -15.00
C HIS A 101 -2.86 -0.53 -13.72
N PHE A 102 -4.14 -0.93 -13.83
CA PHE A 102 -5.03 -1.08 -12.68
C PHE A 102 -5.37 -2.54 -12.46
N TRP A 103 -5.47 -2.93 -11.20
CA TRP A 103 -6.12 -4.18 -10.82
C TRP A 103 -7.63 -4.00 -10.76
N SER A 104 -8.36 -5.07 -11.05
CA SER A 104 -9.80 -5.07 -10.77
C SER A 104 -10.06 -5.07 -9.26
N LEU A 105 -11.24 -4.62 -8.85
CA LEU A 105 -11.67 -4.74 -7.46
C LEU A 105 -11.71 -6.22 -7.01
N GLN A 106 -12.04 -7.14 -7.93
CA GLN A 106 -12.04 -8.58 -7.66
C GLN A 106 -10.63 -9.11 -7.37
N ASP A 107 -9.62 -8.69 -8.13
CA ASP A 107 -8.22 -9.06 -7.87
C ASP A 107 -7.76 -8.58 -6.49
N GLY A 108 -8.10 -7.35 -6.11
CA GLY A 108 -7.82 -6.81 -4.78
C GLY A 108 -8.52 -7.58 -3.66
N ALA A 109 -9.81 -7.89 -3.84
CA ALA A 109 -10.59 -8.70 -2.91
C ALA A 109 -10.07 -10.13 -2.78
N GLN A 110 -9.53 -10.69 -3.86
CA GLN A 110 -8.92 -12.01 -3.82
C GLN A 110 -7.59 -11.97 -3.07
N ALA A 111 -6.72 -11.00 -3.38
CA ALA A 111 -5.38 -10.90 -2.81
C ALA A 111 -5.36 -10.64 -1.30
N ILE A 112 -6.29 -9.82 -0.78
CA ILE A 112 -6.36 -9.53 0.68
C ILE A 112 -6.57 -10.80 1.51
N ASN A 113 -7.18 -11.85 0.95
CA ASN A 113 -7.39 -13.13 1.64
C ASN A 113 -6.09 -13.92 1.85
N TRP A 114 -5.01 -13.57 1.16
CA TRP A 114 -3.74 -14.29 1.20
C TRP A 114 -2.67 -13.63 2.08
N VAL A 115 -2.91 -12.38 2.49
CA VAL A 115 -1.93 -11.52 3.18
C VAL A 115 -2.52 -10.91 4.46
N ASP A 116 -1.71 -10.28 5.31
CA ASP A 116 -2.22 -9.52 6.48
C ASP A 116 -2.67 -8.11 6.11
N GLY A 117 -2.27 -7.64 4.93
CA GLY A 117 -2.59 -6.31 4.46
C GLY A 117 -2.17 -6.07 3.03
N LEU A 118 -2.83 -5.11 2.41
CA LEU A 118 -2.49 -4.60 1.08
C LEU A 118 -1.93 -3.19 1.18
N ASP A 119 -0.95 -2.89 0.34
CA ASP A 119 -0.41 -1.55 0.11
C ASP A 119 -0.86 -1.12 -1.29
N VAL A 120 -2.00 -0.44 -1.37
CA VAL A 120 -2.58 -0.01 -2.65
C VAL A 120 -1.84 1.23 -3.13
N MET A 121 -1.12 1.12 -4.24
CA MET A 121 -0.38 2.23 -4.85
C MET A 121 -1.35 3.15 -5.59
N VAL A 122 -1.90 4.15 -4.90
CA VAL A 122 -2.87 5.12 -5.47
C VAL A 122 -2.12 6.26 -6.19
N TYR A 123 -1.21 5.89 -7.07
CA TYR A 123 -0.40 6.78 -7.91
C TYR A 123 -0.07 6.06 -9.22
N ASP A 124 0.64 6.75 -10.12
CA ASP A 124 0.97 6.23 -11.46
C ASP A 124 -0.30 5.88 -12.25
N SER A 125 -1.38 6.65 -12.04
CA SER A 125 -2.68 6.31 -12.57
C SER A 125 -2.81 6.62 -14.07
N GLY A 126 -1.97 7.51 -14.59
CA GLY A 126 -2.02 7.99 -15.97
C GLY A 126 -3.17 8.95 -16.25
N LEU A 127 -3.95 9.33 -15.23
CA LEU A 127 -5.07 10.25 -15.34
C LEU A 127 -4.62 11.66 -15.68
N LYS A 128 -5.50 12.42 -16.34
CA LYS A 128 -5.17 13.73 -16.93
C LYS A 128 -5.99 14.88 -16.36
N SER A 129 -6.65 14.64 -15.22
CA SER A 129 -7.36 15.69 -14.51
C SER A 129 -7.52 15.39 -13.02
N GLN A 130 -7.57 16.46 -12.23
CA GLN A 130 -7.84 16.39 -10.80
C GLN A 130 -9.19 15.73 -10.48
N LYS A 131 -10.20 15.98 -11.33
CA LYS A 131 -11.55 15.41 -11.19
C LYS A 131 -11.53 13.89 -11.32
N GLU A 132 -10.83 13.36 -12.33
CA GLU A 132 -10.71 11.92 -12.53
C GLU A 132 -9.95 11.27 -11.38
N TYR A 133 -8.83 11.86 -10.95
CA TYR A 133 -8.05 11.30 -9.83
C TYR A 133 -8.82 11.34 -8.51
N SER A 134 -9.56 12.42 -8.23
CA SER A 134 -10.45 12.50 -7.07
C SER A 134 -11.51 11.40 -7.09
N GLU A 135 -12.10 11.12 -8.25
CA GLU A 135 -13.09 10.06 -8.41
C GLU A 135 -12.48 8.67 -8.25
N LEU A 136 -11.29 8.42 -8.82
CA LEU A 136 -10.54 7.18 -8.60
C LEU A 136 -10.24 6.97 -7.11
N PHE A 137 -9.71 7.99 -6.44
CA PHE A 137 -9.38 7.92 -5.02
C PHE A 137 -10.61 7.60 -4.17
N LYS A 138 -11.76 8.26 -4.42
CA LYS A 138 -13.03 7.94 -3.72
C LYS A 138 -13.42 6.48 -3.90
N ASN A 139 -13.37 5.98 -5.14
CA ASN A 139 -13.74 4.61 -5.45
C ASN A 139 -12.82 3.60 -4.76
N VAL A 140 -11.50 3.83 -4.79
CA VAL A 140 -10.52 3.02 -4.06
C VAL A 140 -10.81 3.05 -2.55
N PHE A 141 -11.02 4.23 -1.98
CA PHE A 141 -11.25 4.40 -0.55
C PHE A 141 -12.49 3.65 -0.08
N PHE A 142 -13.64 3.83 -0.75
CA PHE A 142 -14.87 3.13 -0.39
C PHE A 142 -14.78 1.61 -0.59
N PHE A 143 -14.08 1.17 -1.65
CA PHE A 143 -13.82 -0.26 -1.83
C PHE A 143 -12.98 -0.85 -0.68
N VAL A 144 -11.90 -0.17 -0.30
CA VAL A 144 -11.03 -0.58 0.80
C VAL A 144 -11.78 -0.58 2.14
N MET A 145 -12.72 0.34 2.36
CA MET A 145 -13.61 0.30 3.52
C MET A 145 -14.44 -0.98 3.57
N GLU A 146 -15.01 -1.41 2.45
CA GLU A 146 -15.79 -2.65 2.40
C GLU A 146 -14.89 -3.88 2.57
N LEU A 147 -13.64 -3.86 2.08
CA LEU A 147 -12.66 -4.93 2.37
C LEU A 147 -12.36 -5.03 3.87
N VAL A 148 -12.03 -3.92 4.53
CA VAL A 148 -11.75 -3.91 5.98
C VAL A 148 -12.97 -4.35 6.78
N LYS A 149 -14.18 -3.99 6.35
CA LYS A 149 -15.42 -4.44 7.00
C LYS A 149 -15.60 -5.96 6.91
N GLN A 150 -15.22 -6.58 5.79
CA GLN A 150 -15.30 -8.02 5.56
C GLN A 150 -14.15 -8.79 6.21
N SER A 151 -13.02 -8.12 6.44
CA SER A 151 -11.80 -8.72 7.02
C SER A 151 -11.18 -7.76 8.05
N PRO A 152 -11.81 -7.60 9.23
CA PRO A 152 -11.44 -6.58 10.22
C PRO A 152 -10.03 -6.78 10.82
N GLU A 153 -9.46 -7.97 10.71
CA GLU A 153 -8.10 -8.28 11.13
C GLU A 153 -7.03 -7.76 10.15
N LYS A 154 -7.43 -7.36 8.94
CA LYS A 154 -6.52 -6.87 7.89
C LYS A 154 -6.28 -5.38 8.03
N ASN A 155 -5.10 -4.94 7.58
CA ASN A 155 -4.75 -3.53 7.52
C ASN A 155 -4.40 -3.12 6.09
N ILE A 156 -5.07 -2.10 5.57
CA ILE A 156 -4.83 -1.59 4.21
C ILE A 156 -4.13 -0.23 4.31
N ILE A 157 -3.07 -0.07 3.53
CA ILE A 157 -2.38 1.19 3.35
C ILE A 157 -2.71 1.71 1.96
N LEU A 158 -3.08 2.98 1.86
CA LEU A 158 -3.17 3.69 0.59
C LEU A 158 -1.88 4.49 0.42
N GLY A 159 -1.05 4.07 -0.54
CA GLY A 159 0.15 4.78 -0.95
C GLY A 159 -0.23 6.01 -1.77
N LEU A 160 0.19 7.20 -1.32
CA LEU A 160 -0.10 8.48 -1.95
C LEU A 160 1.21 9.09 -2.49
N PRO A 161 1.18 9.71 -3.69
CA PRO A 161 2.38 10.28 -4.26
C PRO A 161 2.74 11.62 -3.60
N THR A 162 4.03 11.80 -3.33
CA THR A 162 4.63 13.05 -2.82
C THR A 162 5.92 13.41 -3.58
N TYR A 163 6.00 13.02 -4.85
CA TYR A 163 7.14 13.29 -5.71
C TYR A 163 6.71 14.11 -6.92
N ASP A 164 7.62 14.91 -7.48
CA ASP A 164 7.29 15.76 -8.62
C ASP A 164 7.04 14.96 -9.91
N ASP A 165 8.00 14.18 -10.40
CA ASP A 165 7.85 13.45 -11.67
C ASP A 165 8.86 12.30 -11.72
N ARG A 166 8.50 11.12 -11.19
CA ARG A 166 9.40 9.95 -11.19
C ARG A 166 9.05 8.89 -12.21
N THR A 167 7.84 8.93 -12.73
CA THR A 167 7.31 7.88 -13.61
C THR A 167 6.68 8.52 -14.84
N ARG A 168 6.42 7.71 -15.87
CA ARG A 168 5.78 8.18 -17.10
C ARG A 168 4.28 8.45 -16.93
N LEU A 169 3.67 7.98 -15.85
CA LEU A 169 2.22 7.99 -15.67
C LEU A 169 1.76 8.98 -14.61
N HIS A 170 2.60 9.25 -13.62
CA HIS A 170 2.32 10.27 -12.61
C HIS A 170 2.22 11.66 -13.23
N ASP A 171 1.28 12.45 -12.72
CA ASP A 171 1.15 13.86 -13.04
C ASP A 171 0.84 14.62 -11.73
N LYS A 172 1.84 15.35 -11.23
CA LYS A 172 1.77 16.04 -9.93
C LYS A 172 0.71 17.13 -9.85
N GLU A 173 0.20 17.61 -10.98
CA GLU A 173 -0.88 18.61 -10.99
C GLU A 173 -2.21 17.97 -10.53
N TYR A 174 -2.36 16.66 -10.68
CA TYR A 174 -3.59 15.94 -10.36
C TYR A 174 -3.39 14.94 -9.21
N GLU A 175 -2.34 14.15 -9.28
CA GLU A 175 -2.00 13.10 -8.32
C GLU A 175 -1.17 13.69 -7.17
N ASN A 176 -1.81 14.31 -6.18
CA ASN A 176 -1.08 14.93 -5.06
C ASN A 176 -1.92 14.93 -3.78
N LEU A 177 -1.27 15.27 -2.66
CA LEU A 177 -1.92 15.30 -1.34
C LEU A 177 -3.00 16.36 -1.22
N GLU A 178 -2.90 17.48 -1.94
CA GLU A 178 -3.93 18.53 -1.94
C GLU A 178 -5.23 18.02 -2.56
N THR A 179 -5.14 17.25 -3.65
CA THR A 179 -6.30 16.62 -4.29
C THR A 179 -6.90 15.55 -3.38
N VAL A 180 -6.08 14.73 -2.71
CA VAL A 180 -6.55 13.75 -1.72
C VAL A 180 -7.28 14.45 -0.57
N LEU A 181 -6.68 15.49 0.02
CA LEU A 181 -7.28 16.25 1.12
C LEU A 181 -8.63 16.88 0.70
N THR A 182 -8.67 17.53 -0.47
CA THR A 182 -9.90 18.13 -1.02
C THR A 182 -10.98 17.08 -1.27
N THR A 183 -10.58 15.89 -1.72
CA THR A 183 -11.48 14.74 -1.92
C THR A 183 -12.09 14.22 -0.62
N LEU A 184 -11.29 14.21 0.46
CA LEU A 184 -11.68 13.69 1.77
C LEU A 184 -12.45 14.69 2.63
N LYS A 185 -12.24 16.00 2.48
CA LYS A 185 -12.96 17.07 3.21
C LYS A 185 -14.48 16.88 3.32
N PRO A 186 -15.22 16.47 2.28
CA PRO A 186 -16.67 16.27 2.37
C PRO A 186 -17.08 14.96 3.08
N PHE A 187 -16.14 14.09 3.45
CA PHE A 187 -16.45 12.81 4.10
C PHE A 187 -16.87 13.05 5.56
N THR A 188 -17.87 12.29 5.99
CA THR A 188 -18.34 12.29 7.38
C THR A 188 -17.41 11.46 8.28
N PRO A 189 -17.41 11.68 9.61
CA PRO A 189 -16.69 10.82 10.54
C PRO A 189 -17.02 9.33 10.38
N PHE A 190 -18.29 8.99 10.11
CA PHE A 190 -18.72 7.61 9.86
C PHE A 190 -18.04 6.99 8.62
N GLN A 191 -17.90 7.77 7.54
CA GLN A 191 -17.19 7.32 6.33
C GLN A 191 -15.68 7.17 6.58
N LEU A 192 -15.12 7.85 7.57
CA LEU A 192 -13.70 7.78 7.91
C LEU A 192 -13.41 6.82 9.06
N LYS A 193 -14.41 6.13 9.62
CA LYS A 193 -14.24 5.34 10.85
C LYS A 193 -13.09 4.32 10.81
N TYR A 194 -12.87 3.65 9.68
CA TYR A 194 -11.80 2.66 9.52
C TYR A 194 -10.42 3.30 9.32
N TYR A 195 -10.40 4.52 8.77
CA TYR A 195 -9.20 5.33 8.76
C TYR A 195 -8.88 5.80 10.19
N CYS A 196 -9.88 6.29 10.91
CA CYS A 196 -9.74 6.76 12.28
C CYS A 196 -9.38 5.66 13.29
N SER A 197 -9.78 4.41 13.05
CA SER A 197 -9.36 3.24 13.84
C SER A 197 -7.96 2.74 13.48
N GLY A 198 -7.34 3.26 12.42
CA GLY A 198 -6.03 2.85 11.93
C GLY A 198 -6.01 1.56 11.10
N GLN A 199 -7.18 1.01 10.73
CA GLN A 199 -7.27 -0.14 9.83
C GLN A 199 -7.02 0.24 8.37
N ILE A 200 -7.38 1.47 7.99
CA ILE A 200 -6.94 2.13 6.75
C ILE A 200 -5.91 3.18 7.15
N ARG A 201 -4.74 3.18 6.52
CA ARG A 201 -3.70 4.20 6.75
C ARG A 201 -3.26 4.81 5.44
N PHE A 202 -2.68 6.00 5.51
CA PHE A 202 -1.99 6.59 4.38
C PHE A 202 -0.48 6.38 4.54
N ALA A 203 0.19 5.99 3.47
CA ALA A 203 1.63 6.04 3.37
C ALA A 203 1.99 7.02 2.26
N TYR A 204 3.02 7.82 2.50
CA TYR A 204 3.45 8.84 1.57
C TYR A 204 4.64 8.28 0.81
N TYR A 205 4.40 7.92 -0.45
CA TYR A 205 5.46 7.52 -1.34
C TYR A 205 6.22 8.79 -1.73
N ALA A 206 7.27 9.06 -0.97
CA ALA A 206 8.21 10.11 -1.24
C ALA A 206 9.20 9.63 -2.28
N GLY A 207 9.81 10.59 -2.98
CA GLY A 207 11.05 10.30 -3.64
C GLY A 207 12.19 9.97 -2.66
N TRP A 208 13.39 10.46 -2.96
CA TRP A 208 14.54 10.36 -2.06
C TRP A 208 14.38 11.27 -0.83
N THR A 209 13.60 12.33 -0.96
CA THR A 209 13.32 13.32 0.09
C THR A 209 11.93 13.93 -0.12
N LEU A 210 11.21 14.23 0.97
CA LEU A 210 10.03 15.09 0.94
C LEU A 210 10.45 16.56 0.79
N SER A 211 9.89 17.26 -0.20
CA SER A 211 10.03 18.70 -0.33
C SER A 211 9.34 19.43 0.84
N GLN A 212 9.62 20.73 1.00
CA GLN A 212 8.92 21.52 2.02
C GLN A 212 7.41 21.59 1.76
N LYS A 213 7.00 21.64 0.48
CA LYS A 213 5.59 21.59 0.08
C LYS A 213 4.95 20.26 0.52
N ASP A 214 5.61 19.13 0.26
CA ASP A 214 5.10 17.80 0.65
C ASP A 214 4.96 17.69 2.17
N ARG A 215 5.93 18.21 2.92
CA ARG A 215 5.87 18.24 4.39
C ARG A 215 4.70 19.07 4.91
N SER A 216 4.47 20.24 4.32
CA SER A 216 3.35 21.11 4.69
C SER A 216 2.01 20.45 4.35
N GLN A 217 1.88 19.82 3.19
CA GLN A 217 0.65 19.13 2.80
C GLN A 217 0.40 17.89 3.66
N HIS A 218 1.46 17.14 3.98
CA HIS A 218 1.40 16.03 4.91
C HIS A 218 0.89 16.50 6.28
N GLN A 219 1.47 17.57 6.83
CA GLN A 219 1.04 18.14 8.11
C GLN A 219 -0.44 18.58 8.07
N GLN A 220 -0.87 19.26 7.00
CA GLN A 220 -2.28 19.65 6.85
C GLN A 220 -3.23 18.45 6.82
N LEU A 221 -2.83 17.37 6.14
CA LEU A 221 -3.61 16.14 6.10
C LEU A 221 -3.66 15.50 7.50
N GLU A 222 -2.54 15.41 8.21
CA GLU A 222 -2.47 14.90 9.60
C GLU A 222 -3.31 15.74 10.57
N GLU A 223 -3.26 17.07 10.48
CA GLU A 223 -4.06 17.96 11.33
C GLU A 223 -5.56 17.75 11.08
N TRP A 224 -5.98 17.76 9.80
CA TRP A 224 -7.36 17.53 9.43
C TRP A 224 -7.86 16.14 9.85
N THR A 225 -7.05 15.10 9.65
CA THR A 225 -7.43 13.74 10.05
C THR A 225 -7.55 13.59 11.56
N ASN A 226 -6.64 14.19 12.33
CA ASN A 226 -6.73 14.19 13.79
C ASN A 226 -8.00 14.90 14.28
N GLU A 227 -8.37 16.03 13.68
CA GLU A 227 -9.58 16.75 14.05
C GLU A 227 -10.86 15.98 13.73
N ILE A 228 -10.95 15.38 12.53
CA ILE A 228 -12.15 14.65 12.12
C ILE A 228 -12.30 13.34 12.90
N CYS A 229 -11.19 12.66 13.22
CA CYS A 229 -11.22 11.42 13.98
C CYS A 229 -11.57 11.62 15.46
N LYS A 230 -11.22 12.77 16.06
CA LYS A 230 -11.71 13.14 17.40
C LYS A 230 -13.24 13.31 17.46
N LYS A 231 -13.88 13.62 16.35
CA LYS A 231 -15.35 13.72 16.24
C LYS A 231 -16.02 12.36 15.95
N SER A 232 -15.23 11.33 15.65
CA SER A 232 -15.69 9.98 15.29
C SER A 232 -15.73 9.01 16.48
N LEU A 233 -15.01 9.33 17.56
CA LEU A 233 -14.90 8.55 18.80
C LEU A 233 -15.83 9.13 19.86
#